data_AF-A0A954W7Y7-F1
#
_entry.id   AF-A0A954W7Y7-F1
#
_cell.length_a   1.000
_cell.length_b   1.000
_cell.length_c   1.000
_cell.angle_alpha   90.00
_cell.angle_beta   90.00
_cell.angle_gamma   90.00
#
_symmetry.space_group_name_H-M   'P 1'
#
loop_
_entity.id
_entity.type
_entity.pdbx_description
1 polymer ?
#
loop_
_entity_poly.entity_id
_entity_poly.type
_entity_poly.pdbx_seq_one_letter_code
_entity_poly.pdbx_strand_id
1 'polypeptide(L)' 'MNDCLVIGGGVVGLSLAYQLAVDGLRVAVVDRGAVGREASWAG' A
#
# COMPACT_ATOMS: atom_id res chain seq x y z
N MET A 1 -17.34 -3.91 -9.79
CA MET A 1 -16.71 -3.12 -8.72
C MET A 1 -15.73 -4.06 -8.03
N ASN A 2 -14.42 -3.84 -8.16
CA ASN A 2 -13.40 -4.80 -7.72
C ASN A 2 -12.63 -4.23 -6.52
N ASP A 3 -12.48 -5.05 -5.49
CA ASP A 3 -11.82 -4.67 -4.24
C ASP A 3 -10.44 -5.31 -4.19
N CYS A 4 -9.44 -4.58 -3.73
CA CYS A 4 -8.05 -5.04 -3.64
C CYS A 4 -7.48 -4.79 -2.24
N LEU A 5 -6.87 -5.84 -1.67
CA LEU A 5 -6.14 -5.75 -0.40
C LEU A 5 -4.64 -5.83 -0.68
N VAL A 6 -3.91 -4.80 -0.28
CA VAL A 6 -2.45 -4.75 -0.33
C VAL A 6 -1.90 -4.99 1.07
N ILE A 7 -1.02 -5.98 1.21
CA ILE A 7 -0.34 -6.29 2.47
C ILE A 7 1.08 -5.74 2.40
N GLY A 8 1.41 -4.83 3.32
CA GLY A 8 2.69 -4.12 3.40
C GLY A 8 2.56 -2.64 3.03
N GLY A 9 2.84 -1.77 3.99
CA GLY A 9 2.88 -0.30 3.91
C GLY A 9 4.29 0.24 3.62
N GLY A 10 5.13 -0.55 2.95
CA GLY A 10 6.40 -0.09 2.39
C GLY A 10 6.20 0.69 1.08
N VAL A 11 7.29 1.25 0.54
CA VAL A 11 7.24 2.09 -0.67
C VAL A 11 6.58 1.39 -1.86
N VAL A 12 6.86 0.09 -2.04
CA VAL A 12 6.29 -0.71 -3.13
C VAL A 12 4.78 -0.91 -2.93
N GLY A 13 4.36 -1.28 -1.72
CA GLY A 13 2.95 -1.51 -1.41
C GLY A 13 2.10 -0.25 -1.56
N LEU A 14 2.61 0.90 -1.09
CA LEU A 14 1.95 2.19 -1.29
C LEU A 14 1.90 2.61 -2.76
N SER A 15 2.98 2.38 -3.53
CA SER A 15 3.00 2.71 -4.96
C SER A 15 1.98 1.89 -5.74
N LEU A 16 1.86 0.60 -5.42
CA LEU A 16 0.84 -0.29 -6.00
C LEU A 16 -0.57 0.16 -5.61
N ALA A 17 -0.81 0.41 -4.31
CA ALA A 17 -2.11 0.83 -3.83
C ALA A 17 -2.56 2.15 -4.47
N TYR A 18 -1.64 3.10 -4.64
CA TYR A 18 -1.89 4.35 -5.34
C TYR A 18 -2.30 4.11 -6.80
N GLN A 19 -1.52 3.33 -7.56
CA GLN A 19 -1.82 3.08 -8.96
C GLN A 19 -3.16 2.37 -9.14
N LEU A 20 -3.45 1.36 -8.31
CA LEU A 20 -4.73 0.64 -8.34
C LEU A 20 -5.92 1.53 -7.99
N ALA A 21 -5.75 2.48 -7.06
CA ALA A 21 -6.78 3.45 -6.73
C ALA A 21 -7.01 4.44 -7.89
N VAL A 22 -5.93 4.88 -8.56
CA VAL A 22 -6.01 5.71 -9.78
C VAL A 22 -6.77 4.98 -10.89
N ASP A 23 -6.57 3.67 -11.02
CA ASP A 23 -7.27 2.82 -11.99
C ASP A 23 -8.74 2.51 -11.59
N GLY A 24 -9.22 3.09 -10.48
CA GLY A 24 -10.62 3.03 -10.05
C GLY A 24 -10.99 1.86 -9.15
N LEU A 25 -10.01 1.13 -8.60
CA LEU A 25 -10.27 0.08 -7.62
C LEU A 25 -10.48 0.66 -6.22
N ARG A 26 -11.31 -0.01 -5.42
CA ARG A 26 -11.34 0.23 -3.97
C ARG A 26 -10.22 -0.57 -3.33
N VAL A 27 -9.22 0.15 -2.82
CA VAL A 27 -8.01 -0.46 -2.27
C VAL A 27 -7.94 -0.25 -0.75
N ALA A 28 -7.64 -1.31 -0.02
CA ALA A 28 -7.27 -1.26 1.38
C ALA A 28 -5.80 -1.68 1.53
N VAL A 29 -5.03 -0.94 2.34
CA VAL A 29 -3.65 -1.29 2.68
C VAL A 29 -3.60 -1.69 4.14
N VAL A 30 -2.96 -2.83 4.42
CA VAL A 30 -2.74 -3.31 5.78
C VAL A 30 -1.24 -3.51 5.98
N ASP A 31 -0.71 -2.91 7.02
CA ASP A 31 0.66 -3.13 7.49
C ASP A 31 0.62 -3.63 8.95
N ARG A 32 1.67 -4.35 9.36
CA ARG A 32 1.80 -4.83 10.74
C ARG A 32 2.05 -3.68 11.72
N GLY A 33 2.72 -2.61 11.28
CA GLY A 33 3.05 -1.43 12.05
C GLY A 33 2.52 -0.15 11.42
N ALA A 34 3.10 0.97 11.84
CA ALA A 34 2.87 2.22 11.12
C ALA A 34 3.56 2.17 9.75
N VAL A 35 2.88 2.69 8.75
CA VAL A 35 3.37 2.80 7.37
C VAL A 35 4.72 3.54 7.34
N GLY A 36 5.65 3.09 6.50
CA GLY A 36 6.96 3.74 6.36
C GLY A 36 7.87 3.60 7.60
N ARG A 37 7.84 2.47 8.31
CA ARG A 37 8.67 2.21 9.50
C ARG A 37 9.75 1.15 9.33
N GLU A 38 9.81 0.49 8.19
CA GLU A 38 10.77 -0.60 7.92
C GLU A 38 11.82 -0.18 6.88
N ALA A 39 12.36 -1.10 6.07
CA ALA A 39 13.46 -0.84 5.14
C ALA A 39 13.23 0.35 4.19
N SER A 40 11.98 0.68 3.87
CA SER A 40 11.63 1.85 3.05
C SER A 40 11.86 3.21 3.72
N TRP A 41 12.22 3.26 5.01
CA TRP A 41 12.50 4.49 5.79
C TRP A 41 13.82 4.39 6.58
N ALA A 42 14.72 3.47 6.22
CA ALA A 42 16.01 3.30 6.89
C ALA A 42 17.06 4.37 6.54
N GLY A 43 16.60 5.61 6.26
CA GLY A 43 17.44 6.78 5.97
C GLY A 43 17.80 7.55 7.22
#